data_AF-A0A292PVN1-F1
#
_entry.id   AF-A0A292PVN1-F1
#
_cell.length_a   1.000
_cell.length_b   1.000
_cell.length_c   1.000
_cell.angle_alpha   90.00
_cell.angle_beta   90.00
_cell.angle_gamma   90.00
#
_symmetry.space_group_name_H-M   'P 1'
#
loop_
_entity.id
_entity.type
_entity.pdbx_description
1 polymer ?
#
loop_
_entity_poly.entity_id
_entity_poly.type
_entity_poly.pdbx_seq_one_letter_code
_entity_poly.pdbx_strand_id
1 'polypeptide(L)'
;MRASFLSALLGVFALSDVAQTSDEYPEATGATPSHSNCRCFPGDPCWPSTQKWGKLNATVSGKLIATVPLGTPCHAPDYDAARCQYIKENWHFPELHDESSSSIMAPFYANRSC
;
A
#
# COMPACT_ATOMS: atom_id res chain seq x y z
N MET A 1 -20.93 -61.26 23.97
CA MET A 1 -21.50 -61.84 22.74
C MET A 1 -21.32 -60.85 21.61
N ARG A 2 -20.76 -61.31 20.49
CA ARG A 2 -20.55 -60.55 19.24
C ARG A 2 -21.86 -60.44 18.45
N ALA A 3 -22.04 -59.33 17.72
CA ALA A 3 -22.53 -59.21 16.33
C ALA A 3 -23.04 -57.76 16.13
N SER A 4 -22.36 -56.89 15.37
CA SER A 4 -22.33 -56.80 13.89
C SER A 4 -23.57 -56.15 13.27
N PHE A 5 -23.43 -54.90 12.83
CA PHE A 5 -24.15 -54.29 11.69
C PHE A 5 -23.19 -53.24 11.09
N LEU A 6 -22.43 -53.55 10.03
CA LEU A 6 -22.76 -53.56 8.60
C LEU A 6 -22.70 -52.17 7.93
N SER A 7 -21.86 -52.13 6.88
CA SER A 7 -21.75 -51.19 5.76
C SER A 7 -21.28 -49.75 6.02
N ALA A 8 -19.96 -49.57 5.90
CA ALA A 8 -19.37 -48.30 5.49
C ALA A 8 -19.60 -48.12 3.97
N LEU A 9 -20.24 -47.02 3.59
CA LEU A 9 -20.45 -46.62 2.20
C LEU A 9 -19.12 -46.17 1.59
N LEU A 10 -18.67 -46.91 0.57
CA LEU A 10 -17.63 -46.50 -0.36
C LEU A 10 -18.20 -45.40 -1.27
N GLY A 11 -17.96 -44.14 -0.92
CA GLY A 11 -18.22 -42.98 -1.78
C GLY A 11 -16.93 -42.54 -2.45
N VAL A 12 -16.74 -42.96 -3.70
CA VAL A 12 -15.65 -42.51 -4.57
C VAL A 12 -15.94 -41.07 -4.99
N PHE A 13 -15.24 -40.10 -4.41
CA PHE A 13 -15.18 -38.75 -4.98
C PHE A 13 -14.11 -38.74 -6.06
N ALA A 14 -14.53 -38.88 -7.32
CA ALA A 14 -13.68 -38.56 -8.45
C ALA A 14 -13.44 -37.05 -8.44
N LEU A 15 -12.23 -36.63 -8.06
CA LEU A 15 -11.74 -35.28 -8.31
C LEU A 15 -11.50 -35.20 -9.81
N SER A 16 -12.39 -34.53 -10.55
CA SER A 16 -12.07 -34.13 -11.92
C SER A 16 -10.94 -33.11 -11.85
N ASP A 17 -9.79 -33.48 -12.43
CA ASP A 17 -8.67 -32.57 -12.66
C ASP A 17 -9.16 -31.33 -13.41
N VAL A 18 -9.14 -30.16 -12.75
CA VAL A 18 -9.14 -28.89 -13.48
C VAL A 18 -7.76 -28.78 -14.11
N ALA A 19 -7.69 -29.08 -15.41
CA ALA A 19 -6.55 -28.75 -16.24
C ALA A 19 -6.40 -27.23 -16.27
N GLN A 20 -5.36 -26.73 -15.60
CA GLN A 20 -5.01 -25.32 -15.59
C GLN A 20 -4.31 -24.99 -16.92
N THR A 21 -5.04 -24.40 -17.86
CA THR A 21 -4.45 -23.80 -19.05
C THR A 21 -3.75 -22.51 -18.62
N SER A 22 -2.42 -22.51 -18.62
CA SER A 22 -1.63 -21.29 -18.54
C SER A 22 -1.83 -20.53 -19.84
N ASP A 23 -2.76 -19.57 -19.84
CA ASP A 23 -2.91 -18.65 -20.95
C ASP A 23 -1.61 -17.84 -21.08
N GLU A 24 -0.96 -18.06 -22.22
CA GLU A 24 0.18 -17.30 -22.71
C GLU A 24 -0.27 -15.85 -22.96
N TYR A 25 0.16 -14.91 -22.11
CA TYR A 25 -0.11 -13.49 -22.32
C TYR A 25 0.82 -12.96 -23.42
N PRO A 26 0.30 -12.48 -24.57
CA PRO A 26 1.14 -11.90 -25.59
C PRO A 26 1.80 -10.61 -25.07
N GLU A 27 3.11 -10.56 -25.22
CA GLU A 27 3.93 -9.39 -24.91
C GLU A 27 3.51 -8.22 -25.80
N ALA A 28 2.87 -7.21 -25.19
CA ALA A 28 2.39 -6.03 -25.90
C ALA A 28 3.57 -5.13 -26.29
N THR A 29 4.09 -5.33 -27.50
CA THR A 29 5.00 -4.40 -28.15
C THR A 29 4.20 -3.26 -28.79
N GLY A 30 4.34 -2.05 -28.23
CA GLY A 30 3.83 -0.81 -28.83
C GLY A 30 3.02 0.06 -27.87
N ALA A 31 3.70 0.79 -26.98
CA ALA A 31 3.06 1.80 -26.14
C ALA A 31 2.75 3.06 -26.95
N THR A 32 1.60 3.08 -27.62
CA THR A 32 0.88 4.33 -27.84
C THR A 32 0.29 4.76 -26.50
N PRO A 33 0.39 6.04 -26.10
CA PRO A 33 -0.21 6.49 -24.86
C PRO A 33 -1.73 6.43 -25.06
N SER A 34 -2.36 5.35 -24.58
CA SER A 34 -3.79 5.40 -24.34
C SER A 34 -4.00 6.52 -23.33
N HIS A 35 -4.94 7.43 -23.60
CA HIS A 35 -5.45 8.32 -22.57
C HIS A 35 -6.21 7.43 -21.58
N SER A 36 -5.47 6.73 -20.73
CA SER A 36 -6.02 6.06 -19.57
C SER A 36 -6.63 7.17 -18.70
N ASN A 37 -7.86 6.96 -18.23
CA ASN A 37 -8.47 7.84 -17.23
C ASN A 37 -7.78 7.72 -15.85
N CYS A 38 -6.61 7.07 -15.79
CA CYS A 38 -5.84 6.85 -14.58
C CYS A 38 -5.07 8.11 -14.19
N ARG A 39 -4.80 8.26 -12.89
CA ARG A 39 -3.90 9.29 -12.38
C ARG A 39 -2.45 8.80 -12.50
N CYS A 40 -1.52 9.74 -12.67
CA CYS A 40 -0.08 9.46 -12.62
C CYS A 40 0.37 9.22 -11.17
N PHE A 41 1.31 8.29 -11.00
CA PHE A 41 1.99 8.00 -9.73
C PHE A 41 3.48 8.41 -9.79
N PRO A 42 4.15 8.59 -8.64
CA PRO A 42 5.60 8.78 -8.61
C PRO A 42 6.33 7.66 -9.36
N GLY A 43 7.21 8.04 -10.30
CA GLY A 43 7.94 7.10 -11.16
C GLY A 43 7.35 6.95 -12.56
N ASP A 44 6.08 7.29 -12.78
CA ASP A 44 5.47 7.24 -14.10
C ASP A 44 6.06 8.32 -15.03
N PRO A 45 6.13 8.08 -16.35
CA PRO A 45 6.59 9.09 -17.32
C PRO A 45 5.78 10.40 -17.30
N CYS A 46 4.52 10.33 -16.88
CA CYS A 46 3.65 11.50 -16.77
C CYS A 46 3.74 12.23 -15.42
N TRP A 47 4.49 11.70 -14.44
CA TRP A 47 4.72 12.35 -13.16
C TRP A 47 5.39 13.72 -13.34
N PRO A 48 4.97 14.77 -12.60
CA PRO A 48 5.60 16.08 -12.75
C PRO A 48 7.08 16.03 -12.38
N SER A 49 7.93 16.62 -13.22
CA SER A 49 9.35 16.77 -12.92
C SER A 49 9.57 17.72 -11.73
N THR A 50 10.77 17.66 -11.13
CA THR A 50 11.18 18.57 -10.04
C THR A 50 11.01 20.05 -10.42
N GLN A 51 11.24 20.41 -11.69
CA GLN A 51 11.01 21.78 -12.17
C GLN A 51 9.52 22.17 -12.12
N LYS A 52 8.61 21.26 -12.49
CA LYS A 52 7.16 21.51 -12.40
C LYS A 52 6.71 21.64 -10.94
N TRP A 53 7.20 20.78 -10.05
CA TRP A 53 6.97 20.92 -8.62
C TRP A 53 7.52 22.23 -8.05
N GLY A 54 8.71 22.66 -8.48
CA GLY A 54 9.29 23.95 -8.10
C GLY A 54 8.44 25.14 -8.56
N LYS A 55 7.90 25.10 -9.78
CA LYS A 55 6.94 26.10 -10.27
C LYS A 55 5.66 26.12 -9.41
N LEU A 56 5.09 24.96 -9.09
CA LEU A 56 3.94 24.89 -8.18
C LEU A 56 4.27 25.51 -6.82
N ASN A 57 5.41 25.15 -6.23
CA ASN A 57 5.85 25.70 -4.96
C ASN A 57 5.93 27.23 -4.99
N ALA A 58 6.48 27.80 -6.07
CA ALA A 58 6.51 29.25 -6.26
C ALA A 58 5.10 29.87 -6.35
N THR A 59 4.16 29.22 -7.05
CA THR A 59 2.77 29.73 -7.14
C THR A 59 2.04 29.73 -5.80
N VAL A 60 2.38 28.81 -4.89
CA VAL A 60 1.81 28.74 -3.54
C VAL A 60 2.70 29.44 -2.49
N SER A 61 3.57 30.36 -2.92
CA SER A 61 4.43 31.16 -2.03
C SER A 61 5.31 30.31 -1.10
N GLY A 62 5.87 29.20 -1.60
CA GLY A 62 6.77 28.35 -0.83
C GLY A 62 6.08 27.35 0.11
N LYS A 63 4.75 27.22 0.05
CA LYS A 63 3.96 26.38 0.96
C LYS A 63 3.79 24.92 0.50
N LEU A 64 4.45 24.50 -0.58
CA LEU A 64 4.44 23.09 -0.99
C LEU A 64 5.48 22.32 -0.18
N ILE A 65 5.05 21.23 0.44
CA ILE A 65 5.87 20.35 1.27
C ILE A 65 5.90 18.95 0.69
N ALA A 66 7.08 18.32 0.66
CA ALA A 66 7.20 16.90 0.37
C ALA A 66 6.78 16.11 1.62
N THR A 67 5.93 15.11 1.43
CA THR A 67 5.40 14.31 2.55
C THR A 67 6.53 13.59 3.28
N VAL A 68 6.67 13.86 4.57
CA VAL A 68 7.48 13.08 5.51
C VAL A 68 6.53 12.45 6.53
N PRO A 69 6.36 11.12 6.57
CA PRO A 69 5.47 10.47 7.52
C PRO A 69 5.77 10.83 8.97
N LEU A 70 4.72 10.97 9.80
CA LEU A 70 4.87 11.21 11.24
C LEU A 70 5.77 10.15 11.92
N GLY A 71 5.72 8.90 11.45
CA GLY A 71 6.52 7.78 11.96
C GLY A 71 7.99 7.77 11.54
N THR A 72 8.45 8.67 10.66
CA THR A 72 9.84 8.68 10.17
C THR A 72 10.90 8.58 11.28
N PRO A 73 10.79 9.27 12.43
CA PRO A 73 11.76 9.14 13.53
C PRO A 73 11.87 7.74 14.15
N CYS A 74 10.97 6.81 13.84
CA CYS A 74 11.02 5.42 14.30
C CYS A 74 11.83 4.48 13.39
N HIS A 75 12.37 4.96 12.27
CA HIS A 75 13.06 4.14 11.28
C HIS A 75 14.39 4.77 10.83
N ALA A 76 15.32 3.94 10.39
CA ALA A 76 16.54 4.41 9.74
C ALA A 76 16.23 5.08 8.39
N PRO A 77 17.01 6.09 7.95
CA PRO A 77 18.20 6.61 8.62
C PRO A 77 17.91 7.65 9.72
N ASP A 78 16.68 8.17 9.79
CA ASP A 78 16.30 9.30 10.64
C ASP A 78 15.89 8.88 12.06
N TYR A 79 16.37 7.73 12.52
CA TYR A 79 15.96 7.17 13.80
C TYR A 79 16.35 8.09 14.96
N ASP A 80 15.34 8.49 15.73
CA ASP A 80 15.47 9.22 16.98
C ASP A 80 14.66 8.48 18.03
N ALA A 81 15.37 7.85 18.98
CA ALA A 81 14.76 7.04 20.02
C ALA A 81 13.78 7.83 20.89
N ALA A 82 14.09 9.07 21.24
CA ALA A 82 13.25 9.89 22.10
C ALA A 82 12.00 10.35 21.36
N ARG A 83 12.16 10.81 20.11
CA ARG A 83 11.03 11.23 19.27
C ARG A 83 10.12 10.05 18.93
N CYS A 84 10.69 8.91 18.59
CA CYS A 84 9.93 7.70 18.33
C CYS A 84 9.13 7.25 19.57
N GLN A 85 9.75 7.27 20.75
CA GLN A 85 9.05 6.91 21.99
C GLN A 85 7.90 7.87 22.28
N TYR A 86 8.11 9.18 22.11
CA TYR A 86 7.04 10.18 22.22
C TYR A 86 5.88 9.91 21.23
N ILE A 87 6.18 9.63 19.96
CA ILE A 87 5.16 9.30 18.95
C ILE A 87 4.37 8.06 19.37
N LYS A 88 5.05 7.00 19.82
CA LYS A 88 4.40 5.75 20.24
C LYS A 88 3.47 5.96 21.44
N GLU A 89 3.87 6.76 22.41
CA GLU A 89 3.05 7.06 23.59
C GLU A 89 1.83 7.91 23.25
N ASN A 90 1.91 8.72 22.20
CA ASN A 90 0.87 9.69 21.85
C ASN A 90 0.09 9.34 20.58
N TRP A 91 0.33 8.18 19.97
CA TRP A 91 -0.25 7.77 18.68
C TRP A 91 -1.79 7.71 18.64
N HIS A 92 -2.45 7.69 19.80
CA HIS A 92 -3.91 7.63 19.87
C HIS A 92 -4.56 8.98 20.18
N PHE A 93 -3.76 10.04 20.33
CA PHE A 93 -4.24 11.39 20.63
C PHE A 93 -4.24 12.23 19.36
N PRO A 94 -5.37 12.88 19.02
CA PRO A 94 -5.49 13.68 17.80
C PRO A 94 -4.47 14.81 17.73
N GLU A 95 -4.08 15.37 18.87
CA GLU A 95 -3.13 16.48 18.98
C GLU A 95 -1.75 16.14 18.38
N LEU A 96 -1.31 14.87 18.45
CA LEU A 96 -0.08 14.44 17.80
C LEU A 96 -0.20 14.50 16.26
N HIS A 97 -1.37 14.18 15.73
CA HIS A 97 -1.61 14.03 14.31
C HIS A 97 -1.93 15.36 13.62
N ASP A 98 -2.64 16.27 14.30
CA ASP A 98 -3.09 17.56 13.74
C ASP A 98 -1.91 18.47 13.33
N GLU A 99 -0.80 18.37 14.05
CA GLU A 99 0.42 19.13 13.77
C GLU A 99 1.26 18.54 12.62
N SER A 100 0.86 17.38 12.10
CA SER A 100 1.56 16.70 11.01
C SER A 100 0.81 16.83 9.69
N SER A 101 1.48 17.40 8.69
CA SER A 101 0.91 17.55 7.35
C SER A 101 0.67 16.23 6.60
N SER A 102 1.22 15.12 7.11
CA SER A 102 1.20 13.80 6.45
C SER A 102 0.41 12.77 7.24
N SER A 103 0.03 13.08 8.47
CA SER A 103 -0.53 12.10 9.37
C SER A 103 -1.97 11.74 9.00
N ILE A 104 -2.26 10.45 9.05
CA ILE A 104 -3.61 9.92 8.86
C ILE A 104 -4.02 9.27 10.17
N MET A 105 -4.88 9.96 10.94
CA MET A 105 -5.29 9.53 12.28
C MET A 105 -5.98 8.16 12.31
N ALA A 106 -6.60 7.76 11.21
CA ALA A 106 -7.19 6.45 11.06
C ALA A 106 -6.10 5.41 10.68
N PRO A 107 -5.67 4.54 11.62
CA PRO A 107 -4.50 3.68 11.43
C PRO A 107 -4.67 2.65 10.31
N PHE A 108 -5.92 2.32 9.96
CA PHE A 108 -6.22 1.46 8.82
C PHE A 108 -5.65 2.02 7.51
N TYR A 109 -5.76 3.33 7.28
CA TYR A 109 -5.25 3.97 6.06
C TYR A 109 -3.73 4.20 6.08
N ALA A 110 -3.13 4.32 7.28
CA ALA A 110 -1.67 4.36 7.41
C ALA A 110 -1.02 3.01 7.01
N ASN A 111 -1.78 1.91 7.14
CA ASN A 111 -1.44 0.57 6.64
C ASN A 111 -0.01 0.10 6.97
N ARG A 112 0.51 0.45 8.16
CA ARG A 112 1.88 0.10 8.60
C ARG A 112 2.95 0.42 7.54
N SER A 113 2.71 1.44 6.71
CA SER A 113 3.58 1.79 5.59
C SER A 113 4.84 2.53 6.06
N CYS A 114 4.75 3.20 7.21
CA CYS A 114 5.86 3.76 7.98
C CYS A 114 5.61 3.36 9.43
#